data_AF-A0A379W8J3-F1
#
_entry.id   AF-A0A379W8J3-F1
#
_cell.length_a   1.000
_cell.length_b   1.000
_cell.length_c   1.000
_cell.angle_alpha   90.00
_cell.angle_beta   90.00
_cell.angle_gamma   90.00
#
_symmetry.space_group_name_H-M   'P 1'
#
loop_
_entity.id
_entity.type
_entity.pdbx_description
1 polymer ?
#
loop_
_entity_poly.entity_id
_entity_poly.type
_entity_poly.pdbx_seq_one_letter_code
_entity_poly.pdbx_strand_id
1 'polypeptide(L)' 'MVTFGGGYALWRDGILIGGLGISGGSVEQDMDIAQTAIAAINVGTHQ' A
#
# COMPACT_ATOMS: atom_id res chain seq x y z
N MET A 1 8.22 -7.32 12.06
CA MET A 1 8.12 -7.42 10.59
C MET A 1 6.94 -8.32 10.27
N VAL A 2 6.10 -7.88 9.34
CA VAL A 2 4.98 -8.67 8.81
C VAL A 2 5.36 -9.03 7.38
N THR A 3 5.37 -10.32 7.04
CA THR A 3 5.88 -10.84 5.75
C THR A 3 4.78 -11.35 4.82
N PHE A 4 3.54 -10.95 5.08
CA PHE A 4 2.37 -11.22 4.24
C PHE A 4 1.77 -9.90 3.73
N GLY A 5 0.86 -10.00 2.75
CA GLY A 5 0.29 -8.85 2.05
C GLY A 5 -0.53 -7.90 2.93
N GLY A 6 -0.80 -6.70 2.41
CA GLY A 6 -1.56 -5.63 3.08
C GLY A 6 -0.74 -4.36 3.35
N GLY A 7 0.59 -4.42 3.18
CA GLY A 7 1.49 -3.26 3.33
C GLY A 7 2.14 -2.84 2.00
N TYR A 8 2.19 -1.54 1.73
CA TYR A 8 2.82 -0.96 0.52
C TYR A 8 3.67 0.26 0.87
N ALA A 9 4.84 0.38 0.25
CA ALA A 9 5.60 1.62 0.22
C ALA A 9 4.92 2.63 -0.72
N LEU A 10 4.99 3.93 -0.40
CA LEU A 10 4.38 4.99 -1.20
C LEU A 10 5.45 5.91 -1.78
N TRP A 11 5.38 6.16 -3.07
CA TRP A 11 6.36 6.93 -3.84
C TRP A 11 5.67 8.07 -4.61
N ARG A 12 6.36 9.22 -4.69
CA ARG A 12 5.98 10.35 -5.55
C ARG A 12 7.25 11.03 -6.05
N ASP A 13 7.34 11.22 -7.37
CA ASP A 13 8.49 11.86 -8.03
C ASP A 13 9.84 11.23 -7.65
N GLY A 14 9.88 9.90 -7.54
CA GLY A 14 11.08 9.14 -7.14
C GLY A 14 11.47 9.26 -5.66
N ILE A 15 10.66 9.94 -4.84
CA ILE A 15 10.86 10.12 -3.40
C ILE A 15 9.94 9.14 -2.63
N LEU A 16 10.51 8.41 -1.66
CA LEU A 16 9.75 7.62 -0.70
C LEU A 16 9.05 8.56 0.29
N ILE A 17 7.71 8.56 0.27
CA ILE A 17 6.89 9.48 1.07
C ILE A 17 6.19 8.82 2.26
N GLY A 18 6.22 7.48 2.36
CA GLY A 18 5.66 6.76 3.51
C GLY A 18 5.33 5.30 3.23
N GLY A 19 4.51 4.71 4.10
CA GLY A 19 3.96 3.37 3.92
C GLY A 19 2.51 3.30 4.39
N LEU A 20 1.69 2.53 3.68
CA LEU A 20 0.29 2.24 4.02
C LEU A 20 0.18 0.77 4.41
N GLY A 21 -0.48 0.49 5.53
CA GLY A 21 -0.79 -0.87 5.98
C GLY A 21 -2.26 -1.01 6.34
N ILE A 22 -2.90 -2.05 5.83
CA ILE A 22 -4.28 -2.44 6.16
C ILE A 22 -4.25 -3.80 6.85
N SER A 23 -5.10 -3.96 7.87
CA SER A 23 -5.30 -5.24 8.54
C SER A 23 -6.73 -5.35 9.08
N GLY A 24 -7.39 -6.46 8.79
CA GLY A 24 -8.68 -6.80 9.38
C GLY A 24 -9.49 -7.83 8.60
N GLY A 25 -9.22 -7.99 7.29
CA GLY A 25 -9.83 -9.01 6.44
C GLY A 25 -8.93 -10.22 6.20
N SER A 26 -9.19 -10.94 5.11
CA SER A 26 -8.20 -11.83 4.50
C SER A 26 -7.04 -11.01 3.93
N VAL A 27 -5.89 -11.65 3.71
CA VAL A 27 -4.71 -10.98 3.12
C VAL A 27 -5.06 -10.35 1.77
N GLU A 28 -5.88 -11.02 0.97
CA GLU A 28 -6.35 -10.53 -0.32
C GLU A 28 -7.25 -9.29 -0.17
N GLN A 29 -8.13 -9.26 0.83
CA GLN A 29 -8.98 -8.11 1.12
C GLN A 29 -8.15 -6.91 1.60
N ASP A 30 -7.17 -7.15 2.48
CA ASP A 30 -6.27 -6.11 2.96
C ASP A 30 -5.44 -5.51 1.79
N MET A 31 -4.99 -6.36 0.86
CA MET A 31 -4.29 -5.93 -0.35
C MET A 31 -5.19 -5.11 -1.29
N ASP A 32 -6.44 -5.53 -1.52
CA ASP A 32 -7.41 -4.83 -2.36
C ASP A 32 -7.74 -3.44 -1.82
N ILE A 33 -8.05 -3.35 -0.52
CA ILE A 33 -8.32 -2.06 0.15
C ILE A 33 -7.12 -1.13 0.04
N ALA A 34 -5.91 -1.63 0.32
CA ALA A 34 -4.70 -0.82 0.26
C ALA A 34 -4.44 -0.29 -1.16
N GLN A 35 -4.56 -1.14 -2.18
CA GLN A 35 -4.38 -0.74 -3.58
C GLN A 35 -5.43 0.28 -4.02
N THR A 36 -6.69 0.08 -3.63
CA THR A 36 -7.79 1.01 -3.93
C THR A 36 -7.54 2.39 -3.30
N ALA A 37 -7.10 2.43 -2.03
CA ALA A 37 -6.76 3.69 -1.35
C ALA A 37 -5.57 4.42 -2.02
N ILE A 38 -4.55 3.67 -2.46
CA ILE A 38 -3.38 4.20 -3.16
C ILE A 38 -3.78 4.80 -4.52
N ALA A 39 -4.62 4.10 -5.27
CA ALA A 39 -5.13 4.57 -6.55
C ALA A 39 -5.92 5.89 -6.41
N ALA A 40 -6.69 6.05 -5.33
CA ALA A 40 -7.50 7.25 -5.08
C ALA A 40 -6.68 8.53 -4.90
N ILE A 41 -5.38 8.43 -4.54
CA ILE A 41 -4.49 9.58 -4.33
C ILE A 41 -3.35 9.68 -5.35
N ASN A 42 -3.34 8.79 -6.36
CA ASN A 42 -2.37 8.74 -7.44
C ASN A 42 -0.90 8.80 -6.95
N VAL A 43 -0.48 7.78 -6.20
CA VAL A 43 0.91 7.57 -5.78
C VAL A 43 1.42 6.22 -6.25
N GLY A 44 2.74 6.11 -6.48
CA GLY A 44 3.38 4.86 -6.88
C GLY A 44 3.62 3.94 -5.69
N THR A 45 3.67 2.62 -5.94
CA THR A 45 4.09 1.61 -4.94
C THR A 45 5.54 1.18 -5.09
N HIS A 46 6.21 1.71 -6.11
CA HIS A 46 7.60 1.49 -6.48
C HIS A 46 8.20 2.84 -6.88
N GLN A 47 9.52 2.93 -6.91
CA GLN A 47 10.25 4.11 -7.34
C GLN A 47 9.98 4.47 -8.81
#